data_AF-A0A843FF97-F1
#
_entry.id   AF-A0A843FF97-F1
#
_cell.length_a   1.000
_cell.length_b   1.000
_cell.length_c   1.000
_cell.angle_alpha   90.00
_cell.angle_beta   90.00
_cell.angle_gamma   90.00
#
_symmetry.space_group_name_H-M   'P 1'
#
loop_
_entity.id
_entity.type
_entity.pdbx_description
1 polymer ?
#
loop_
_entity_poly.entity_id
_entity_poly.type
_entity_poly.pdbx_seq_one_letter_code
_entity_poly.pdbx_strand_id
1 'polypeptide(L)'
;MQLTDKEQAILDGESGEGAQKAMELVVALGKIYRADGLVDITSAHLSGASYKTIGDGGLKYLEDMVAGGAKVSVNSTLNPIGMDRERWSEMHIPESFAVKQNRIVELYGMMGIQKTCSCTPYVGPNVPKLGDHVAWAESSALSFVNSMIGARTNREGGPGALAAAILGKTANYGLHKTENRRPTVVIEADIGDSLFEHSLLGQAVGMRVGGGIPYYRGIRPGIEEGKTMAAAMAAAGAVAMFHVEGVTPEASNYDVSDLEVIHIGKDELKDAYEKVNTVDDVELIALGCPHLTEREIHEIASLLKGRKKKGDVEIWFCTSKEIRDRCADDVRVLEEFGP
;
A
#
# COMPACT_ATOMS: atom_id res chain seq x y z
N MET A 1 -10.60 -21.55 14.45
CA MET A 1 -9.70 -21.92 13.36
C MET A 1 -9.77 -23.42 13.12
N GLN A 2 -10.53 -23.81 12.11
CA GLN A 2 -10.59 -25.16 11.57
C GLN A 2 -9.73 -25.20 10.32
N LEU A 3 -8.86 -26.19 10.23
CA LEU A 3 -8.05 -26.47 9.04
C LEU A 3 -8.68 -27.64 8.30
N THR A 4 -8.64 -27.59 6.98
CA THR A 4 -8.90 -28.76 6.14
C THR A 4 -7.77 -29.77 6.25
N ASP A 5 -8.01 -31.02 5.88
CA ASP A 5 -6.97 -32.07 5.90
C ASP A 5 -5.72 -31.67 5.10
N LYS A 6 -5.90 -30.96 3.99
CA LYS A 6 -4.78 -30.44 3.17
C LYS A 6 -3.98 -29.36 3.91
N GLU A 7 -4.66 -28.46 4.59
CA GLU A 7 -3.99 -27.39 5.36
C GLU A 7 -3.28 -27.96 6.59
N GLN A 8 -3.86 -28.99 7.21
CA GLN A 8 -3.22 -29.73 8.31
C GLN A 8 -1.97 -30.47 7.84
N ALA A 9 -2.01 -31.15 6.70
CA ALA A 9 -0.84 -31.81 6.11
C ALA A 9 0.32 -30.83 5.83
N ILE A 10 0.03 -29.60 5.38
CA ILE A 10 1.06 -28.55 5.22
C ILE A 10 1.65 -28.16 6.57
N LEU A 11 0.81 -27.97 7.59
CA LEU A 11 1.25 -27.66 8.96
C LEU A 11 2.11 -28.78 9.56
N ASP A 12 1.82 -30.02 9.22
CA ASP A 12 2.57 -31.21 9.66
C ASP A 12 3.87 -31.43 8.86
N GLY A 13 4.16 -30.59 7.86
CA GLY A 13 5.43 -30.55 7.14
C GLY A 13 5.46 -31.32 5.81
N GLU A 14 4.32 -31.86 5.35
CA GLU A 14 4.28 -32.67 4.14
C GLU A 14 4.57 -31.88 2.84
N SER A 15 4.54 -30.55 2.90
CA SER A 15 4.83 -29.65 1.77
C SER A 15 6.18 -28.91 1.88
N GLY A 16 7.08 -29.40 2.75
CA GLY A 16 8.42 -28.83 2.93
C GLY A 16 8.48 -27.71 3.98
N GLU A 17 9.69 -27.44 4.46
CA GLU A 17 9.95 -26.57 5.62
C GLU A 17 9.46 -25.13 5.41
N GLY A 18 9.65 -24.56 4.21
CA GLY A 18 9.19 -23.21 3.91
C GLY A 18 7.66 -23.07 3.98
N ALA A 19 6.92 -24.05 3.44
CA ALA A 19 5.46 -24.05 3.49
C ALA A 19 4.94 -24.32 4.91
N GLN A 20 5.62 -25.19 5.66
CA GLN A 20 5.30 -25.46 7.06
C GLN A 20 5.42 -24.18 7.91
N LYS A 21 6.57 -23.48 7.86
CA LYS A 21 6.78 -22.21 8.58
C LYS A 21 5.75 -21.15 8.20
N ALA A 22 5.39 -21.07 6.91
CA ALA A 22 4.32 -20.19 6.45
C ALA A 22 2.98 -20.54 7.09
N MET A 23 2.61 -21.83 7.11
CA MET A 23 1.36 -22.31 7.71
C MET A 23 1.33 -22.09 9.22
N GLU A 24 2.43 -22.33 9.93
CA GLU A 24 2.56 -22.04 11.36
C GLU A 24 2.25 -20.56 11.66
N LEU A 25 2.79 -19.64 10.86
CA LEU A 25 2.55 -18.20 11.02
C LEU A 25 1.09 -17.84 10.75
N VAL A 26 0.51 -18.28 9.63
CA VAL A 26 -0.89 -17.98 9.30
C VAL A 26 -1.84 -18.59 10.35
N VAL A 27 -1.54 -19.79 10.85
CA VAL A 27 -2.30 -20.44 11.93
C VAL A 27 -2.18 -19.68 13.24
N ALA A 28 -0.98 -19.22 13.60
CA ALA A 28 -0.78 -18.41 14.79
C ALA A 28 -1.58 -17.09 14.72
N LEU A 29 -1.51 -16.38 13.59
CA LEU A 29 -2.29 -15.16 13.34
C LEU A 29 -3.80 -15.45 13.38
N GLY A 30 -4.25 -16.51 12.71
CA GLY A 30 -5.65 -16.92 12.73
C GLY A 30 -6.17 -17.25 14.13
N LYS A 31 -5.34 -17.85 14.99
CA LYS A 31 -5.68 -18.07 16.41
C LYS A 31 -5.78 -16.75 17.18
N ILE A 32 -4.82 -15.84 17.00
CA ILE A 32 -4.81 -14.51 17.65
C ILE A 32 -6.07 -13.72 17.31
N TYR A 33 -6.43 -13.67 16.02
CA TYR A 33 -7.60 -12.93 15.54
C TYR A 33 -8.91 -13.73 15.56
N ARG A 34 -8.89 -14.94 16.14
CA ARG A 34 -10.07 -15.82 16.26
C ARG A 34 -10.75 -16.10 14.91
N ALA A 35 -9.95 -16.27 13.86
CA ALA A 35 -10.43 -16.67 12.54
C ALA A 35 -11.15 -18.03 12.62
N ASP A 36 -12.21 -18.17 11.84
CA ASP A 36 -12.97 -19.43 11.73
C ASP A 36 -12.18 -20.47 10.94
N GLY A 37 -11.51 -20.07 9.86
CA GLY A 37 -10.60 -20.88 9.04
C GLY A 37 -9.67 -20.02 8.20
N LEU A 38 -9.26 -20.55 7.04
CA LEU A 38 -8.49 -19.84 6.03
C LEU A 38 -9.39 -19.46 4.85
N VAL A 39 -8.97 -18.45 4.09
CA VAL A 39 -9.59 -18.06 2.82
C VAL A 39 -8.53 -18.01 1.74
N ASP A 40 -8.88 -18.48 0.53
CA ASP A 40 -8.00 -18.41 -0.64
C ASP A 40 -7.77 -16.95 -1.03
N ILE A 41 -6.56 -16.62 -1.44
CA ILE A 41 -6.22 -15.30 -1.96
C ILE A 41 -5.87 -15.37 -3.45
N THR A 42 -6.16 -14.31 -4.20
CA THR A 42 -5.81 -14.21 -5.63
C THR A 42 -4.45 -13.56 -5.86
N SER A 43 -4.01 -12.69 -4.93
CA SER A 43 -2.71 -12.04 -4.99
C SER A 43 -2.19 -11.59 -3.63
N ALA A 44 -0.89 -11.28 -3.57
CA ALA A 44 -0.24 -10.69 -2.42
C ALA A 44 0.62 -9.48 -2.81
N HIS A 45 0.79 -8.55 -1.86
CA HIS A 45 1.70 -7.42 -2.01
C HIS A 45 2.55 -7.25 -0.76
N LEU A 46 3.86 -7.44 -0.93
CA LEU A 46 4.77 -7.75 0.15
C LEU A 46 5.53 -6.52 0.60
N SER A 47 5.41 -6.20 1.88
CA SER A 47 6.22 -5.23 2.61
C SER A 47 7.46 -5.88 3.23
N GLY A 48 8.27 -5.12 3.96
CA GLY A 48 9.55 -5.63 4.47
C GLY A 48 10.56 -5.86 3.33
N ALA A 49 10.49 -5.00 2.30
CA ALA A 49 11.40 -5.02 1.17
C ALA A 49 12.66 -4.18 1.43
N SER A 50 12.64 -3.26 2.41
CA SER A 50 13.74 -2.36 2.70
C SER A 50 14.69 -2.91 3.76
N TYR A 51 16.00 -2.93 3.49
CA TYR A 51 17.03 -3.31 4.46
C TYR A 51 16.98 -2.40 5.71
N LYS A 52 16.63 -1.12 5.54
CA LYS A 52 16.43 -0.17 6.66
C LYS A 52 15.37 -0.66 7.65
N THR A 53 14.35 -1.36 7.16
CA THR A 53 13.22 -1.82 7.97
C THR A 53 13.43 -3.21 8.57
N ILE A 54 14.04 -4.13 7.82
CA ILE A 54 14.13 -5.54 8.22
C ILE A 54 15.49 -5.93 8.80
N GLY A 55 16.54 -5.17 8.50
CA GLY A 55 17.91 -5.40 8.95
C GLY A 55 18.44 -6.80 8.59
N ASP A 56 19.50 -7.20 9.29
CA ASP A 56 20.13 -8.50 9.10
C ASP A 56 19.22 -9.67 9.51
N GLY A 57 18.35 -9.47 10.49
CA GLY A 57 17.39 -10.48 10.94
C GLY A 57 16.37 -10.83 9.85
N GLY A 58 15.78 -9.83 9.21
CA GLY A 58 14.86 -10.06 8.10
C GLY A 58 15.55 -10.59 6.85
N LEU A 59 16.78 -10.14 6.57
CA LEU A 59 17.60 -10.72 5.50
C LEU A 59 17.83 -12.22 5.75
N LYS A 60 18.26 -12.61 6.96
CA LYS A 60 18.46 -14.01 7.33
C LYS A 60 17.18 -14.83 7.21
N TYR A 61 16.04 -14.28 7.64
CA TYR A 61 14.74 -14.92 7.50
C TYR A 61 14.42 -15.22 6.02
N LEU A 62 14.64 -14.27 5.12
CA LEU A 62 14.42 -14.50 3.68
C LEU A 62 15.37 -15.56 3.11
N GLU A 63 16.62 -15.61 3.56
CA GLU A 63 17.57 -16.66 3.19
C GLU A 63 17.10 -18.04 3.66
N ASP A 64 16.57 -18.14 4.87
CA ASP A 64 16.02 -19.39 5.42
C ASP A 64 14.76 -19.85 4.68
N MET A 65 13.90 -18.92 4.27
CA MET A 65 12.73 -19.25 3.44
C MET A 65 13.15 -19.80 2.07
N VAL A 66 14.13 -19.17 1.41
CA VAL A 66 14.67 -19.66 0.13
C VAL A 66 15.37 -21.01 0.30
N ALA A 67 16.16 -21.19 1.35
CA ALA A 67 16.83 -22.47 1.65
C ALA A 67 15.82 -23.60 1.94
N GLY A 68 14.71 -23.27 2.61
CA GLY A 68 13.59 -24.17 2.85
C GLY A 68 12.70 -24.43 1.63
N GLY A 69 13.08 -23.93 0.45
CA GLY A 69 12.38 -24.18 -0.82
C GLY A 69 11.11 -23.37 -1.03
N ALA A 70 10.90 -22.28 -0.28
CA ALA A 70 9.68 -21.48 -0.38
C ALA A 70 9.48 -20.90 -1.78
N LYS A 71 8.25 -21.00 -2.28
CA LYS A 71 7.77 -20.39 -3.53
C LYS A 71 6.38 -19.83 -3.32
N VAL A 72 6.11 -18.67 -3.88
CA VAL A 72 4.74 -18.13 -3.90
C VAL A 72 3.86 -18.93 -4.85
N SER A 73 2.60 -19.12 -4.48
CA SER A 73 1.58 -19.85 -5.26
C SER A 73 0.58 -18.93 -5.95
N VAL A 74 0.62 -17.62 -5.64
CA VAL A 74 -0.27 -16.59 -6.20
C VAL A 74 0.52 -15.41 -6.75
N ASN A 75 -0.10 -14.59 -7.61
CA ASN A 75 0.53 -13.38 -8.13
C ASN A 75 1.02 -12.49 -6.98
N SER A 76 2.32 -12.20 -6.95
CA SER A 76 2.94 -11.53 -5.80
C SER A 76 3.86 -10.41 -6.27
N THR A 77 3.65 -9.22 -5.73
CA THR A 77 4.44 -8.01 -6.03
C THR A 77 5.13 -7.47 -4.78
N LEU A 78 6.16 -6.65 -4.97
CA LEU A 78 7.01 -6.12 -3.91
C LEU A 78 6.81 -4.61 -3.73
N ASN A 79 6.68 -4.16 -2.49
CA ASN A 79 6.61 -2.75 -2.07
C ASN A 79 7.97 -2.04 -2.32
N PRO A 80 8.07 -0.70 -2.30
CA PRO A 80 9.33 0.00 -2.51
C PRO A 80 10.40 -0.43 -1.51
N ILE A 81 11.64 -0.33 -1.99
CA ILE A 81 12.83 -0.65 -1.23
C ILE A 81 13.46 0.64 -0.67
N GLY A 82 14.49 0.52 0.15
CA GLY A 82 15.10 1.68 0.81
C GLY A 82 15.95 2.60 -0.08
N MET A 83 15.93 2.44 -1.41
CA MET A 83 16.75 3.17 -2.38
C MET A 83 16.25 2.98 -3.81
N ASP A 84 16.67 3.84 -4.75
CA ASP A 84 16.53 3.51 -6.17
C ASP A 84 17.47 2.33 -6.56
N ARG A 85 17.04 1.43 -7.44
CA ARG A 85 17.84 0.24 -7.79
C ARG A 85 19.08 0.56 -8.63
N GLU A 86 19.02 1.63 -9.40
CA GLU A 86 20.04 2.01 -10.40
C GLU A 86 20.79 3.29 -9.96
N ARG A 87 20.09 4.20 -9.29
CA ARG A 87 20.56 5.56 -8.98
C ARG A 87 20.85 5.81 -7.51
N TRP A 88 20.88 4.78 -6.68
CA TRP A 88 21.13 4.90 -5.24
C TRP A 88 22.41 5.68 -4.90
N SER A 89 23.44 5.62 -5.75
CA SER A 89 24.70 6.36 -5.54
C SER A 89 24.51 7.88 -5.67
N GLU A 90 23.63 8.32 -6.57
CA GLU A 90 23.25 9.75 -6.70
C GLU A 90 22.51 10.22 -5.45
N MET A 91 21.73 9.33 -4.83
CA MET A 91 20.97 9.58 -3.61
C MET A 91 21.81 9.43 -2.32
N HIS A 92 23.14 9.44 -2.43
CA HIS A 92 24.07 9.32 -1.29
C HIS A 92 23.92 8.06 -0.44
N ILE A 93 23.42 6.96 -1.02
CA ILE A 93 23.25 5.69 -0.31
C ILE A 93 24.61 4.95 -0.23
N PRO A 94 25.03 4.46 0.95
CA PRO A 94 26.26 3.68 1.07
C PRO A 94 26.20 2.36 0.32
N GLU A 95 27.31 1.97 -0.32
CA GLU A 95 27.42 0.69 -1.04
C GLU A 95 27.09 -0.53 -0.16
N SER A 96 27.49 -0.49 1.12
CA SER A 96 27.20 -1.56 2.09
C SER A 96 25.69 -1.74 2.33
N PHE A 97 24.91 -0.66 2.26
CA PHE A 97 23.45 -0.72 2.30
C PHE A 97 22.93 -1.29 0.99
N ALA A 98 23.43 -0.80 -0.15
CA ALA A 98 22.96 -1.20 -1.48
C ALA A 98 23.15 -2.69 -1.76
N VAL A 99 24.28 -3.28 -1.37
CA VAL A 99 24.55 -4.71 -1.49
C VAL A 99 23.50 -5.54 -0.74
N LYS A 100 23.23 -5.20 0.52
CA LYS A 100 22.24 -5.93 1.34
C LYS A 100 20.82 -5.71 0.84
N GLN A 101 20.50 -4.49 0.41
CA GLN A 101 19.21 -4.15 -0.17
C GLN A 101 18.93 -4.94 -1.46
N ASN A 102 19.91 -5.03 -2.36
CA ASN A 102 19.77 -5.82 -3.58
C ASN A 102 19.69 -7.32 -3.29
N ARG A 103 20.41 -7.81 -2.27
CA ARG A 103 20.28 -9.21 -1.82
C ARG A 103 18.84 -9.55 -1.39
N ILE A 104 18.17 -8.65 -0.66
CA ILE A 104 16.75 -8.82 -0.28
C ILE A 104 15.85 -8.94 -1.52
N VAL A 105 16.03 -8.05 -2.50
CA VAL A 105 15.26 -8.07 -3.75
C VAL A 105 15.48 -9.36 -4.53
N GLU A 106 16.72 -9.87 -4.57
CA GLU A 106 17.03 -11.15 -5.19
C GLU A 106 16.36 -12.33 -4.47
N LEU A 107 16.37 -12.36 -3.13
CA LEU A 107 15.73 -13.42 -2.35
C LEU A 107 14.22 -13.48 -2.60
N TYR A 108 13.53 -12.33 -2.64
CA TYR A 108 12.13 -12.28 -3.04
C TYR A 108 11.93 -12.79 -4.47
N GLY A 109 12.80 -12.38 -5.41
CA GLY A 109 12.78 -12.89 -6.78
C GLY A 109 12.98 -14.41 -6.88
N MET A 110 13.88 -14.97 -6.07
CA MET A 110 14.11 -16.41 -5.98
C MET A 110 12.86 -17.16 -5.50
N MET A 111 12.00 -16.54 -4.69
CA MET A 111 10.72 -17.13 -4.27
C MET A 111 9.60 -16.97 -5.33
N GLY A 112 9.85 -16.30 -6.46
CA GLY A 112 8.88 -16.09 -7.54
C GLY A 112 8.12 -14.78 -7.47
N ILE A 113 8.55 -13.83 -6.61
CA ILE A 113 7.88 -12.54 -6.44
C ILE A 113 8.39 -11.55 -7.49
N GLN A 114 7.47 -10.80 -8.08
CA GLN A 114 7.79 -9.76 -9.04
C GLN A 114 8.49 -8.59 -8.32
N LYS A 115 9.68 -8.20 -8.83
CA LYS A 115 10.53 -7.13 -8.30
C LYS A 115 10.00 -5.73 -8.69
N THR A 116 8.71 -5.49 -8.49
CA THR A 116 8.00 -4.28 -8.90
C THR A 116 8.43 -3.03 -8.13
N CYS A 117 8.81 -3.21 -6.87
CA CYS A 117 9.26 -2.16 -5.95
C CYS A 117 8.35 -0.91 -5.99
N SER A 118 7.04 -1.08 -5.86
CA SER A 118 6.06 0.02 -5.95
C SER A 118 4.98 -0.09 -4.89
N CYS A 119 4.62 1.04 -4.26
CA CYS A 119 3.56 1.12 -3.25
C CYS A 119 2.17 1.29 -3.87
N THR A 120 2.11 1.45 -5.19
CA THR A 120 0.88 1.57 -5.98
C THR A 120 0.72 0.38 -6.93
N PRO A 121 0.76 -0.88 -6.45
CA PRO A 121 0.70 -2.05 -7.33
C PRO A 121 -0.62 -2.13 -8.13
N TYR A 122 -1.68 -1.51 -7.62
CA TYR A 122 -3.03 -1.46 -8.18
C TYR A 122 -3.20 -0.50 -9.37
N VAL A 123 -2.21 0.34 -9.69
CA VAL A 123 -2.19 1.11 -10.95
C VAL A 123 -1.35 0.45 -12.04
N GLY A 124 -0.81 -0.74 -11.77
CA GLY A 124 0.06 -1.48 -12.68
C GLY A 124 -0.14 -2.99 -12.57
N PRO A 125 0.86 -3.76 -12.11
CA PRO A 125 0.94 -5.20 -12.37
C PRO A 125 0.06 -6.07 -11.46
N ASN A 126 -0.57 -5.53 -10.42
CA ASN A 126 -1.38 -6.31 -9.48
C ASN A 126 -2.68 -5.59 -9.14
N VAL A 127 -3.66 -5.75 -10.04
CA VAL A 127 -5.01 -5.18 -9.93
C VAL A 127 -6.00 -6.30 -9.60
N PRO A 128 -6.50 -6.39 -8.36
CA PRO A 128 -7.50 -7.37 -7.97
C PRO A 128 -8.89 -7.01 -8.52
N LYS A 129 -9.85 -7.95 -8.40
CA LYS A 129 -11.25 -7.73 -8.75
C LYS A 129 -12.10 -7.46 -7.51
N LEU A 130 -13.30 -6.93 -7.72
CA LEU A 130 -14.32 -6.81 -6.68
C LEU A 130 -14.58 -8.18 -6.04
N GLY A 131 -14.48 -8.26 -4.72
CA GLY A 131 -14.69 -9.47 -3.93
C GLY A 131 -13.47 -10.40 -3.81
N ASP A 132 -12.40 -10.17 -4.57
CA ASP A 132 -11.17 -10.95 -4.42
C ASP A 132 -10.61 -10.79 -3.01
N HIS A 133 -10.20 -11.90 -2.40
CA HIS A 133 -9.40 -11.87 -1.18
C HIS A 133 -7.93 -11.73 -1.57
N VAL A 134 -7.21 -10.82 -0.92
CA VAL A 134 -5.78 -10.58 -1.16
C VAL A 134 -5.05 -10.45 0.17
N ALA A 135 -3.72 -10.63 0.17
CA ALA A 135 -2.87 -10.43 1.35
C ALA A 135 -1.86 -9.30 1.12
N TRP A 136 -2.23 -8.07 1.47
CA TRP A 136 -1.45 -6.87 1.14
C TRP A 136 -0.95 -6.17 2.39
N ALA A 137 0.36 -5.96 2.47
CA ALA A 137 1.04 -5.38 3.62
C ALA A 137 1.41 -3.90 3.46
N GLU A 138 1.10 -3.28 2.34
CA GLU A 138 1.28 -1.83 2.11
C GLU A 138 0.01 -1.09 2.57
N SER A 139 0.15 -0.17 3.53
CA SER A 139 -0.98 0.41 4.26
C SER A 139 -1.85 1.31 3.38
N SER A 140 -1.25 2.05 2.44
CA SER A 140 -2.00 2.88 1.48
C SER A 140 -2.73 1.99 0.47
N ALA A 141 -2.03 0.98 -0.07
CA ALA A 141 -2.55 0.11 -1.11
C ALA A 141 -3.70 -0.77 -0.61
N LEU A 142 -3.60 -1.32 0.60
CA LEU A 142 -4.69 -2.12 1.17
C LEU A 142 -5.95 -1.28 1.40
N SER A 143 -5.80 -0.03 1.85
CA SER A 143 -6.93 0.89 2.06
C SER A 143 -7.60 1.25 0.73
N PHE A 144 -6.79 1.50 -0.30
CA PHE A 144 -7.28 1.73 -1.65
C PHE A 144 -8.05 0.53 -2.21
N VAL A 145 -7.48 -0.68 -2.18
CA VAL A 145 -8.15 -1.84 -2.81
C VAL A 145 -9.36 -2.33 -2.04
N ASN A 146 -9.38 -2.18 -0.70
CA ASN A 146 -10.60 -2.42 0.07
C ASN A 146 -11.73 -1.50 -0.42
N SER A 147 -11.42 -0.23 -0.71
CA SER A 147 -12.41 0.82 -0.93
C SER A 147 -12.76 1.01 -2.41
N MET A 148 -11.79 1.43 -3.22
CA MET A 148 -11.99 1.83 -4.62
C MET A 148 -12.19 0.61 -5.55
N ILE A 149 -11.67 -0.57 -5.18
CA ILE A 149 -11.82 -1.80 -5.96
C ILE A 149 -12.86 -2.74 -5.32
N GLY A 150 -12.97 -2.75 -3.99
CA GLY A 150 -13.80 -3.71 -3.26
C GLY A 150 -13.15 -5.10 -3.12
N ALA A 151 -11.83 -5.19 -3.24
CA ALA A 151 -11.09 -6.37 -2.80
C ALA A 151 -11.11 -6.46 -1.26
N ARG A 152 -10.65 -7.58 -0.71
CA ARG A 152 -10.77 -7.93 0.70
C ARG A 152 -9.43 -8.28 1.28
N THR A 153 -8.90 -7.42 2.14
CA THR A 153 -7.64 -7.65 2.85
C THR A 153 -7.65 -7.00 4.21
N ASN A 154 -6.98 -7.63 5.17
CA ASN A 154 -6.61 -7.00 6.42
C ASN A 154 -5.33 -6.16 6.26
N ARG A 155 -4.93 -5.49 7.35
CA ARG A 155 -3.59 -4.92 7.48
C ARG A 155 -2.59 -6.05 7.73
N GLU A 156 -2.08 -6.63 6.63
CA GLU A 156 -1.11 -7.71 6.73
C GLU A 156 0.27 -7.19 7.16
N GLY A 157 0.97 -7.97 7.98
CA GLY A 157 2.39 -7.74 8.24
C GLY A 157 3.25 -8.31 7.10
N GLY A 158 4.48 -7.80 6.92
CA GLY A 158 5.41 -8.30 5.89
C GLY A 158 5.59 -9.83 5.90
N PRO A 159 5.94 -10.46 7.05
CA PRO A 159 6.02 -11.91 7.15
C PRO A 159 4.69 -12.63 6.90
N GLY A 160 3.57 -12.04 7.35
CA GLY A 160 2.22 -12.59 7.15
C GLY A 160 1.81 -12.62 5.67
N ALA A 161 2.05 -11.53 4.94
CA ALA A 161 1.79 -11.45 3.50
C ALA A 161 2.67 -12.41 2.71
N LEU A 162 3.95 -12.58 3.08
CA LEU A 162 4.81 -13.59 2.45
C LEU A 162 4.30 -15.01 2.71
N ALA A 163 3.94 -15.33 3.96
CA ALA A 163 3.38 -16.63 4.29
C ALA A 163 2.08 -16.90 3.53
N ALA A 164 1.19 -15.90 3.46
CA ALA A 164 -0.03 -16.01 2.70
C ALA A 164 0.21 -16.20 1.19
N ALA A 165 1.22 -15.51 0.63
CA ALA A 165 1.63 -15.66 -0.76
C ALA A 165 2.17 -17.05 -1.08
N ILE A 166 2.91 -17.67 -0.15
CA ILE A 166 3.40 -19.05 -0.27
C ILE A 166 2.23 -20.03 -0.29
N LEU A 167 1.30 -19.88 0.65
CA LEU A 167 0.18 -20.80 0.82
C LEU A 167 -0.97 -20.58 -0.17
N GLY A 168 -1.07 -19.39 -0.76
CA GLY A 168 -2.23 -18.95 -1.53
C GLY A 168 -3.46 -18.73 -0.65
N LYS A 169 -3.26 -18.55 0.67
CA LYS A 169 -4.32 -18.46 1.68
C LYS A 169 -3.92 -17.52 2.82
N THR A 170 -4.89 -16.81 3.39
CA THR A 170 -4.72 -16.05 4.64
C THR A 170 -5.81 -16.43 5.65
N ALA A 171 -5.67 -15.97 6.90
CA ALA A 171 -6.67 -16.21 7.93
C ALA A 171 -7.97 -15.44 7.64
N ASN A 172 -9.12 -16.10 7.76
CA ASN A 172 -10.42 -15.48 7.49
C ASN A 172 -10.94 -14.70 8.71
N TYR A 173 -10.54 -13.43 8.82
CA TYR A 173 -10.96 -12.51 9.87
C TYR A 173 -11.04 -11.08 9.35
N GLY A 174 -11.51 -10.16 10.19
CA GLY A 174 -11.48 -8.72 9.92
C GLY A 174 -12.19 -8.38 8.60
N LEU A 175 -11.54 -7.60 7.75
CA LEU A 175 -12.09 -7.06 6.50
C LEU A 175 -12.26 -8.10 5.38
N HIS A 176 -11.86 -9.35 5.60
CA HIS A 176 -12.31 -10.47 4.75
C HIS A 176 -13.81 -10.75 4.92
N LYS A 177 -14.37 -10.41 6.10
CA LYS A 177 -15.76 -10.66 6.45
C LYS A 177 -16.63 -9.43 6.15
N THR A 178 -17.78 -9.65 5.52
CA THR A 178 -18.67 -8.57 5.07
C THR A 178 -19.20 -7.75 6.23
N GLU A 179 -19.54 -8.38 7.35
CA GLU A 179 -20.06 -7.72 8.55
C GLU A 179 -19.08 -6.70 9.15
N ASN A 180 -17.77 -6.88 8.95
CA ASN A 180 -16.73 -6.01 9.49
C ASN A 180 -16.40 -4.82 8.57
N ARG A 181 -17.07 -4.70 7.42
CA ARG A 181 -16.84 -3.64 6.41
C ARG A 181 -17.88 -2.51 6.49
N ARG A 182 -18.78 -2.56 7.49
CA ARG A 182 -19.83 -1.57 7.72
C ARG A 182 -19.23 -0.21 8.10
N PRO A 183 -19.67 0.89 7.50
CA PRO A 183 -19.22 2.22 7.91
C PRO A 183 -19.60 2.52 9.35
N THR A 184 -18.76 3.32 10.01
CA THR A 184 -18.93 3.71 11.42
C THR A 184 -19.30 5.18 11.57
N VAL A 185 -19.07 6.00 10.55
CA VAL A 185 -19.28 7.45 10.58
C VAL A 185 -19.53 7.97 9.16
N VAL A 186 -20.35 8.99 9.03
CA VAL A 186 -20.56 9.74 7.77
C VAL A 186 -19.67 10.97 7.78
N ILE A 187 -18.98 11.20 6.67
CA ILE A 187 -18.17 12.38 6.41
C ILE A 187 -18.88 13.22 5.34
N GLU A 188 -19.22 14.45 5.70
CA GLU A 188 -19.68 15.48 4.77
C GLU A 188 -18.56 16.50 4.61
N ALA A 189 -18.02 16.61 3.39
CA ALA A 189 -16.79 17.35 3.13
C ALA A 189 -17.04 18.48 2.13
N ASP A 190 -16.66 19.70 2.52
CA ASP A 190 -16.72 20.90 1.68
C ASP A 190 -15.33 21.18 1.09
N ILE A 191 -14.92 20.38 0.10
CA ILE A 191 -13.61 20.49 -0.56
C ILE A 191 -13.74 20.80 -2.06
N GLY A 192 -12.71 21.40 -2.64
CA GLY A 192 -12.55 21.47 -4.09
C GLY A 192 -12.07 20.15 -4.71
N ASP A 193 -11.90 20.15 -6.03
CA ASP A 193 -11.56 18.96 -6.81
C ASP A 193 -10.04 18.68 -6.89
N SER A 194 -9.21 19.47 -6.20
CA SER A 194 -7.76 19.32 -6.31
C SER A 194 -7.25 18.05 -5.60
N LEU A 195 -6.19 17.45 -6.15
CA LEU A 195 -5.52 16.30 -5.53
C LEU A 195 -4.99 16.65 -4.12
N PHE A 196 -4.56 17.89 -3.93
CA PHE A 196 -4.07 18.39 -2.66
C PHE A 196 -5.18 18.46 -1.60
N GLU A 197 -6.36 18.96 -1.95
CA GLU A 197 -7.51 18.99 -1.03
C GLU A 197 -7.99 17.60 -0.65
N HIS A 198 -7.99 16.64 -1.60
CA HIS A 198 -8.30 15.24 -1.29
C HIS A 198 -7.27 14.60 -0.34
N SER A 199 -5.99 14.97 -0.46
CA SER A 199 -4.95 14.54 0.49
C SER A 199 -5.20 15.10 1.89
N LEU A 200 -5.49 16.41 2.00
CA LEU A 200 -5.83 17.06 3.27
C LEU A 200 -7.11 16.51 3.89
N LEU A 201 -8.12 16.19 3.07
CA LEU A 201 -9.33 15.52 3.52
C LEU A 201 -9.00 14.16 4.15
N GLY A 202 -8.14 13.36 3.50
CA GLY A 202 -7.69 12.09 4.06
C GLY A 202 -6.94 12.26 5.38
N GLN A 203 -6.07 13.28 5.49
CA GLN A 203 -5.37 13.60 6.72
C GLN A 203 -6.34 14.00 7.85
N ALA A 204 -7.25 14.94 7.58
CA ALA A 204 -8.24 15.43 8.53
C ALA A 204 -9.15 14.32 9.06
N VAL A 205 -9.65 13.46 8.16
CA VAL A 205 -10.50 12.33 8.52
C VAL A 205 -9.70 11.27 9.28
N GLY A 206 -8.49 10.93 8.83
CA GLY A 206 -7.63 9.96 9.52
C GLY A 206 -7.36 10.38 10.97
N MET A 207 -7.05 11.66 11.20
CA MET A 207 -6.83 12.21 12.56
C MET A 207 -8.06 12.11 13.46
N ARG A 208 -9.28 12.18 12.91
CA ARG A 208 -10.54 12.15 13.68
C ARG A 208 -11.09 10.73 13.88
N VAL A 209 -11.08 9.92 12.83
CA VAL A 209 -11.79 8.63 12.77
C VAL A 209 -10.95 7.46 13.29
N GLY A 210 -9.61 7.59 13.26
CA GLY A 210 -8.73 6.50 13.67
C GLY A 210 -9.05 5.20 12.91
N GLY A 211 -9.26 4.11 13.64
CA GLY A 211 -9.57 2.78 13.06
C GLY A 211 -11.01 2.60 12.55
N GLY A 212 -11.85 3.64 12.55
CA GLY A 212 -13.19 3.58 11.98
C GLY A 212 -13.20 3.48 10.45
N ILE A 213 -14.38 3.22 9.88
CA ILE A 213 -14.60 3.13 8.43
C ILE A 213 -15.47 4.33 8.02
N PRO A 214 -14.88 5.39 7.44
CA PRO A 214 -15.64 6.57 7.03
C PRO A 214 -16.46 6.30 5.77
N TYR A 215 -17.67 6.86 5.73
CA TYR A 215 -18.54 6.92 4.56
C TYR A 215 -18.65 8.36 4.07
N TYR A 216 -18.11 8.66 2.90
CA TYR A 216 -18.09 10.01 2.34
C TYR A 216 -19.33 10.30 1.50
N ARG A 217 -19.87 11.52 1.67
CA ARG A 217 -20.87 12.13 0.80
C ARG A 217 -20.33 13.40 0.16
N GLY A 218 -20.90 13.78 -0.98
CA GLY A 218 -20.62 15.06 -1.64
C GLY A 218 -19.33 15.11 -2.47
N ILE A 219 -18.51 14.07 -2.46
CA ILE A 219 -17.27 13.99 -3.25
C ILE A 219 -17.34 12.86 -4.29
N ARG A 220 -16.53 12.98 -5.35
CA ARG A 220 -16.44 11.96 -6.42
C ARG A 220 -14.98 11.73 -6.84
N PRO A 221 -14.13 11.14 -5.98
CA PRO A 221 -12.72 10.95 -6.26
C PRO A 221 -12.50 9.97 -7.42
N GLY A 222 -11.55 10.28 -8.29
CA GLY A 222 -10.98 9.35 -9.26
C GLY A 222 -9.93 8.45 -8.60
N ILE A 223 -9.08 7.84 -9.43
CA ILE A 223 -8.04 6.92 -8.96
C ILE A 223 -6.97 7.68 -8.15
N GLU A 224 -6.49 8.81 -8.65
CA GLU A 224 -5.45 9.61 -8.00
C GLU A 224 -5.96 10.23 -6.69
N GLU A 225 -7.19 10.75 -6.69
CA GLU A 225 -7.82 11.31 -5.49
C GLU A 225 -8.08 10.22 -4.44
N GLY A 226 -8.60 9.06 -4.84
CA GLY A 226 -8.77 7.91 -3.95
C GLY A 226 -7.45 7.37 -3.40
N LYS A 227 -6.39 7.37 -4.23
CA LYS A 227 -5.02 7.00 -3.84
C LYS A 227 -4.48 7.91 -2.74
N THR A 228 -4.58 9.22 -2.91
CA THR A 228 -4.03 10.17 -1.93
C THR A 228 -4.85 10.18 -0.64
N MET A 229 -6.19 10.06 -0.74
CA MET A 229 -7.08 9.89 0.42
C MET A 229 -6.71 8.64 1.22
N ALA A 230 -6.56 7.50 0.55
CA ALA A 230 -6.20 6.22 1.18
C ALA A 230 -4.85 6.32 1.91
N ALA A 231 -3.85 6.94 1.28
CA ALA A 231 -2.53 7.12 1.85
C ALA A 231 -2.55 8.02 3.09
N ALA A 232 -3.17 9.20 3.01
CA ALA A 232 -3.24 10.15 4.11
C ALA A 232 -4.02 9.57 5.30
N MET A 233 -5.17 8.93 5.06
CA MET A 233 -5.94 8.28 6.12
C MET A 233 -5.19 7.11 6.77
N ALA A 234 -4.49 6.29 5.97
CA ALA A 234 -3.72 5.16 6.48
C ALA A 234 -2.57 5.64 7.38
N ALA A 235 -1.94 6.77 7.04
CA ALA A 235 -0.85 7.38 7.80
C ALA A 235 -1.34 8.07 9.09
N ALA A 236 -2.42 8.85 9.01
CA ALA A 236 -2.91 9.65 10.13
C ALA A 236 -3.77 8.85 11.14
N GLY A 237 -4.57 7.90 10.66
CA GLY A 237 -5.59 7.22 11.46
C GLY A 237 -5.51 5.70 11.48
N ALA A 238 -4.63 5.10 10.69
CA ALA A 238 -4.65 3.66 10.42
C ALA A 238 -5.97 3.15 9.78
N VAL A 239 -6.70 4.01 9.08
CA VAL A 239 -7.91 3.64 8.32
C VAL A 239 -7.55 2.61 7.26
N ALA A 240 -8.19 1.45 7.31
CA ALA A 240 -7.93 0.33 6.41
C ALA A 240 -8.95 0.21 5.27
N MET A 241 -10.02 1.01 5.32
CA MET A 241 -11.10 1.02 4.34
C MET A 241 -11.96 2.27 4.52
N PHE A 242 -12.57 2.74 3.43
CA PHE A 242 -13.57 3.80 3.40
C PHE A 242 -14.62 3.50 2.32
N HIS A 243 -15.74 4.20 2.37
CA HIS A 243 -16.78 4.16 1.34
C HIS A 243 -17.03 5.55 0.80
N VAL A 244 -17.34 5.67 -0.49
CA VAL A 244 -17.73 6.94 -1.10
C VAL A 244 -19.02 6.73 -1.88
N GLU A 245 -20.04 7.50 -1.53
CA GLU A 245 -21.38 7.38 -2.09
C GLU A 245 -21.37 7.51 -3.62
N GLY A 246 -21.89 6.49 -4.31
CA GLY A 246 -21.94 6.45 -5.77
C GLY A 246 -20.58 6.33 -6.48
N VAL A 247 -19.51 5.98 -5.74
CA VAL A 247 -18.16 5.74 -6.28
C VAL A 247 -17.63 4.38 -5.87
N THR A 248 -17.55 4.07 -4.56
CA THR A 248 -17.00 2.77 -4.14
C THR A 248 -18.03 1.65 -4.35
N PRO A 249 -17.62 0.44 -4.77
CA PRO A 249 -18.55 -0.62 -5.18
C PRO A 249 -19.52 -1.09 -4.08
N GLU A 250 -19.11 -1.00 -2.82
CA GLU A 250 -19.89 -1.48 -1.68
C GLU A 250 -20.72 -0.39 -0.98
N ALA A 251 -20.59 0.90 -1.36
CA ALA A 251 -21.23 2.00 -0.64
C ALA A 251 -22.75 1.85 -0.55
N SER A 252 -23.40 1.43 -1.64
CA SER A 252 -24.86 1.28 -1.72
C SER A 252 -25.42 0.14 -0.86
N ASN A 253 -24.57 -0.70 -0.26
CA ASN A 253 -25.01 -1.82 0.58
C ASN A 253 -25.36 -1.39 2.02
N TYR A 254 -25.06 -0.15 2.40
CA TYR A 254 -25.16 0.30 3.79
C TYR A 254 -26.18 1.41 3.98
N ASP A 255 -27.09 1.21 4.92
CA ASP A 255 -27.88 2.30 5.50
C ASP A 255 -27.03 3.03 6.56
N VAL A 256 -26.80 4.32 6.28
CA VAL A 256 -25.96 5.22 7.06
C VAL A 256 -26.78 6.33 7.75
N SER A 257 -28.11 6.27 7.70
CA SER A 257 -29.01 7.30 8.26
C SER A 257 -28.83 7.52 9.77
N ASP A 258 -28.50 6.47 10.52
CA ASP A 258 -28.31 6.51 11.98
C ASP A 258 -26.85 6.78 12.41
N LEU A 259 -25.92 7.00 11.48
CA LEU A 259 -24.51 7.22 11.82
C LEU A 259 -24.24 8.67 12.20
N GLU A 260 -23.27 8.88 13.10
CA GLU A 260 -22.73 10.21 13.38
C GLU A 260 -22.23 10.88 12.09
N VAL A 261 -22.49 12.18 11.95
CA VAL A 261 -22.04 12.99 10.82
C VAL A 261 -20.94 13.94 11.27
N ILE A 262 -19.75 13.78 10.69
CA ILE A 262 -18.62 14.70 10.87
C ILE A 262 -18.53 15.59 9.62
N HIS A 263 -18.59 16.90 9.84
CA HIS A 263 -18.35 17.88 8.80
C HIS A 263 -16.85 18.20 8.73
N ILE A 264 -16.30 18.21 7.51
CA ILE A 264 -14.93 18.62 7.22
C ILE A 264 -14.99 19.85 6.32
N GLY A 265 -14.75 21.01 6.91
CA GLY A 265 -14.69 22.29 6.21
C GLY A 265 -13.28 22.88 6.19
N LYS A 266 -13.20 24.18 5.93
CA LYS A 266 -11.93 24.90 5.78
C LYS A 266 -11.05 24.85 7.03
N ASP A 267 -11.65 24.93 8.21
CA ASP A 267 -10.91 24.93 9.48
C ASP A 267 -10.27 23.55 9.72
N GLU A 268 -10.99 22.46 9.43
CA GLU A 268 -10.44 21.11 9.49
C GLU A 268 -9.29 20.86 8.53
N LEU A 269 -9.42 21.32 7.29
CA LEU A 269 -8.35 21.19 6.31
C LEU A 269 -7.12 22.01 6.71
N LYS A 270 -7.34 23.19 7.30
CA LYS A 270 -6.28 24.03 7.82
C LYS A 270 -5.54 23.34 8.97
N ASP A 271 -6.26 22.78 9.93
CA ASP A 271 -5.67 22.03 11.05
C ASP A 271 -4.87 20.82 10.54
N ALA A 272 -5.40 20.10 9.54
CA ALA A 272 -4.73 18.97 8.91
C ALA A 272 -3.44 19.40 8.20
N TYR A 273 -3.46 20.55 7.52
CA TYR A 273 -2.28 21.13 6.86
C TYR A 273 -1.21 21.57 7.88
N GLU A 274 -1.59 22.35 8.89
CA GLU A 274 -0.68 22.85 9.92
C GLU A 274 -0.02 21.71 10.73
N LYS A 275 -0.68 20.54 10.82
CA LYS A 275 -0.11 19.37 11.48
C LYS A 275 1.10 18.78 10.77
N VAL A 276 1.15 18.87 9.44
CA VAL A 276 2.18 18.22 8.60
C VAL A 276 3.12 19.20 7.92
N ASN A 277 2.75 20.48 7.83
CA ASN A 277 3.61 21.55 7.31
C ASN A 277 4.41 22.21 8.45
N THR A 278 5.58 21.66 8.76
CA THR A 278 6.37 22.06 9.93
C THR A 278 7.58 22.95 9.64
N VAL A 279 7.92 23.18 8.37
CA VAL A 279 9.09 23.95 7.94
C VAL A 279 8.75 24.83 6.74
N ASP A 280 9.39 26.00 6.65
CA ASP A 280 9.26 26.92 5.52
C ASP A 280 10.41 26.80 4.51
N ASP A 281 11.58 26.34 4.96
CA ASP A 281 12.78 26.14 4.14
C ASP A 281 13.01 24.65 3.90
N VAL A 282 13.27 24.28 2.64
CA VAL A 282 13.37 22.88 2.20
C VAL A 282 14.65 22.66 1.39
N GLU A 283 15.42 21.67 1.79
CA GLU A 283 16.62 21.23 1.07
C GLU A 283 16.30 20.13 0.05
N LEU A 284 15.18 19.42 0.23
CA LEU A 284 14.72 18.33 -0.64
C LEU A 284 13.19 18.36 -0.79
N ILE A 285 12.71 18.22 -2.03
CA ILE A 285 11.31 18.01 -2.39
C ILE A 285 11.18 16.60 -2.98
N ALA A 286 10.44 15.71 -2.32
CA ALA A 286 10.15 14.38 -2.86
C ALA A 286 8.68 14.29 -3.30
N LEU A 287 8.45 13.98 -4.57
CA LEU A 287 7.12 13.79 -5.17
C LEU A 287 6.95 12.32 -5.52
N GLY A 288 5.83 11.71 -5.11
CA GLY A 288 5.57 10.29 -5.37
C GLY A 288 5.55 9.40 -4.13
N CYS A 289 4.97 9.88 -3.03
CA CYS A 289 4.59 9.04 -1.90
C CYS A 289 3.08 9.25 -1.62
N PRO A 290 2.18 8.44 -2.20
CA PRO A 290 2.45 7.23 -3.01
C PRO A 290 3.02 7.50 -4.40
N HIS A 291 3.69 6.51 -4.99
CA HIS A 291 4.35 6.61 -6.30
C HIS A 291 3.47 7.27 -7.36
N LEU A 292 4.09 8.13 -8.18
CA LEU A 292 3.41 8.89 -9.23
C LEU A 292 2.82 7.94 -10.28
N THR A 293 1.58 8.22 -10.66
CA THR A 293 0.90 7.62 -11.80
C THR A 293 1.35 8.27 -13.10
N GLU A 294 0.99 7.66 -14.22
CA GLU A 294 1.18 8.21 -15.56
C GLU A 294 0.53 9.60 -15.71
N ARG A 295 -0.69 9.78 -15.17
CA ARG A 295 -1.41 11.07 -15.17
C ARG A 295 -0.64 12.15 -14.42
N GLU A 296 -0.19 11.85 -13.20
CA GLU A 296 0.56 12.81 -12.38
C GLU A 296 1.92 13.17 -13.00
N ILE A 297 2.63 12.21 -13.60
CA ILE A 297 3.89 12.49 -14.30
C ILE A 297 3.65 13.46 -15.45
N HIS A 298 2.61 13.23 -16.25
CA HIS A 298 2.26 14.09 -17.37
C HIS A 298 1.89 15.52 -16.93
N GLU A 299 1.09 15.64 -15.87
CA GLU A 299 0.70 16.92 -15.28
C GLU A 299 1.93 17.70 -14.77
N ILE A 300 2.83 17.04 -14.03
CA ILE A 300 4.04 17.66 -13.49
C ILE A 300 4.98 18.07 -14.64
N ALA A 301 5.23 17.19 -15.61
CA ALA A 301 6.10 17.49 -16.75
C ALA A 301 5.56 18.68 -17.56
N SER A 302 4.24 18.75 -17.75
CA SER A 302 3.58 19.88 -18.43
C SER A 302 3.78 21.21 -17.69
N LEU A 303 3.75 21.19 -16.35
CA LEU A 303 4.02 22.38 -15.54
C LEU A 303 5.49 22.81 -15.59
N LEU A 304 6.42 21.86 -15.68
CA LEU A 304 7.86 22.09 -15.67
C LEU A 304 8.45 22.43 -17.04
N LYS A 305 7.78 22.03 -18.13
CA LYS A 305 8.28 22.22 -19.50
C LYS A 305 8.68 23.67 -19.78
N GLY A 306 9.95 23.85 -20.17
CA GLY A 306 10.51 25.17 -20.49
C GLY A 306 10.83 26.05 -19.29
N ARG A 307 10.62 25.56 -18.06
CA ARG A 307 11.07 26.24 -16.84
C ARG A 307 12.51 25.84 -16.51
N LYS A 308 13.09 26.52 -15.52
CA LYS A 308 14.39 26.17 -14.96
C LYS A 308 14.28 26.08 -13.45
N LYS A 309 14.98 25.11 -12.88
CA LYS A 309 15.14 24.97 -11.43
C LYS A 309 15.74 26.25 -10.83
N LYS A 310 15.18 26.71 -9.71
CA LYS A 310 15.66 27.86 -8.96
C LYS A 310 16.33 27.39 -7.67
N GLY A 311 17.58 27.82 -7.45
CA GLY A 311 18.35 27.45 -6.27
C GLY A 311 18.79 25.98 -6.28
N ASP A 312 19.26 25.53 -5.13
CA ASP A 312 19.96 24.24 -4.99
C ASP A 312 19.08 23.14 -4.38
N VAL A 313 17.79 23.41 -4.15
CA VAL A 313 16.83 22.45 -3.57
C VAL A 313 16.83 21.15 -4.37
N GLU A 314 17.09 20.01 -3.74
CA GLU A 314 17.04 18.72 -4.42
C GLU A 314 15.58 18.34 -4.71
N ILE A 315 15.31 17.69 -5.85
CA ILE A 315 13.94 17.30 -6.23
C ILE A 315 13.97 15.84 -6.66
N TRP A 316 13.20 14.98 -6.00
CA TRP A 316 13.10 13.56 -6.33
C TRP A 316 11.70 13.23 -6.84
N PHE A 317 11.63 12.57 -7.99
CA PHE A 317 10.39 12.06 -8.58
C PHE A 317 10.33 10.54 -8.46
N CYS A 318 9.47 10.05 -7.58
CA CYS A 318 9.35 8.64 -7.26
C CYS A 318 8.17 8.01 -8.01
N THR A 319 8.46 7.07 -8.91
CA THR A 319 7.45 6.29 -9.64
C THR A 319 7.90 4.83 -9.81
N SER A 320 7.00 3.96 -10.29
CA SER A 320 7.37 2.59 -10.63
C SER A 320 8.18 2.56 -11.93
N LYS A 321 9.06 1.55 -12.07
CA LYS A 321 9.81 1.34 -13.32
C LYS A 321 8.90 1.26 -14.56
N GLU A 322 7.77 0.58 -14.43
CA GLU A 322 6.83 0.39 -15.54
C GLU A 322 6.21 1.71 -16.00
N ILE A 323 5.83 2.58 -15.05
CA ILE A 323 5.27 3.89 -15.36
C ILE A 323 6.36 4.81 -15.93
N ARG A 324 7.57 4.78 -15.36
CA ARG A 324 8.73 5.50 -15.91
C ARG A 324 9.00 5.12 -17.37
N ASP A 325 9.01 3.83 -17.68
CA ASP A 325 9.28 3.33 -19.02
C ASP A 325 8.18 3.74 -20.02
N ARG A 326 6.92 3.87 -19.57
CA ARG A 326 5.80 4.36 -20.39
C ARG A 326 5.81 5.88 -20.62
N CYS A 327 6.36 6.65 -19.67
CA CYS A 327 6.35 8.12 -19.69
C CYS A 327 7.69 8.72 -20.14
N ALA A 328 8.44 8.05 -21.03
CA ALA A 328 9.84 8.38 -21.30
C ALA A 328 10.11 9.84 -21.69
N ASP A 329 9.21 10.48 -22.45
CA ASP A 329 9.38 11.89 -22.85
C ASP A 329 9.12 12.85 -21.69
N ASP A 330 8.10 12.60 -20.87
CA ASP A 330 7.77 13.40 -19.69
C ASP A 330 8.85 13.21 -18.60
N VAL A 331 9.37 12.00 -18.43
CA VAL A 331 10.48 11.69 -17.53
C VAL A 331 11.72 12.50 -17.88
N ARG A 332 12.06 12.68 -19.17
CA ARG A 332 13.19 13.54 -19.56
C ARG A 332 13.00 14.98 -19.10
N VAL A 333 11.77 15.50 -19.10
CA VAL A 333 11.47 16.84 -18.58
C VAL A 333 11.67 16.89 -17.06
N LEU A 334 11.23 15.86 -16.33
CA LEU A 334 11.44 15.78 -14.88
C LEU A 334 12.93 15.70 -14.51
N GLU A 335 13.70 14.91 -15.27
CA GLU A 335 15.14 14.70 -15.06
C GLU A 335 15.98 15.98 -15.27
N GLU A 336 15.45 17.04 -15.89
CA GLU A 336 16.08 18.37 -15.92
C GLU A 336 16.09 19.07 -14.54
N PHE A 337 15.22 18.62 -13.61
CA PHE A 337 15.04 19.23 -12.29
C PHE A 337 15.62 18.36 -11.17
N GLY A 338 15.61 17.04 -11.32
CA GLY A 338 16.21 16.11 -10.38
C GLY A 338 15.90 14.65 -10.68
N PRO A 339 16.43 13.71 -9.88
CA PRO A 339 16.31 12.29 -10.13
C PRO A 339 14.88 11.75 -10.08
#